data_AF-A0A914BEV3-F1
#
_entry.id   AF-A0A914BEV3-F1
#
_cell.length_a   1.000
_cell.length_b   1.000
_cell.length_c   1.000
_cell.angle_alpha   90.00
_cell.angle_beta   90.00
_cell.angle_gamma   90.00
#
_symmetry.space_group_name_H-M   'P 1'
#
loop_
_entity.id
_entity.type
_entity.pdbx_description
1 polymer ?
#
loop_
_entity_poly.entity_id
_entity_poly.type
_entity_poly.pdbx_seq_one_letter_code
_entity_poly.pdbx_strand_id
1 'polypeptide(L)'
;MYHHPIKVFTAAPCCTSSTVAVDTIMLGIGISPFAVSVVLVAATLLWLLRRYLAGGCCYSKARLDGKTVLITGGNTGIGKETARDLARRGIMMCPEWQTEDGFEMQFGVNHLGHFLLTDLLLDLIKSSTPARIINVSSLAHAYAKMNWDDIQMRKGYNKRDAYGQSKLANVLFTRELSRRLRKIVSGVTVNAVHPGVVATELSRHVMKPGSLASRLISLIRYTPLVWVFKNPVQGAQTTIHCAVTPELLNTSGLYFSDCAPKEPSQHALDDDAARRLWDMSVEMVGLI
;
A
#
# COMPACT_ATOMS: atom_id res chain seq x y z
N MET A 1 -40.52 -12.71 72.28
CA MET A 1 -39.95 -13.78 73.14
C MET A 1 -38.45 -13.55 73.20
N TYR A 2 -37.98 -13.06 74.36
CA TYR A 2 -36.65 -13.17 74.96
C TYR A 2 -35.34 -12.67 74.31
N HIS A 3 -34.71 -11.76 75.08
CA HIS A 3 -33.29 -11.59 75.46
C HIS A 3 -32.38 -10.51 74.82
N HIS A 4 -32.23 -9.42 75.60
CA HIS A 4 -31.14 -8.43 75.76
C HIS A 4 -29.70 -9.03 75.85
N PRO A 5 -28.56 -8.27 75.67
CA PRO A 5 -28.33 -6.92 76.22
C PRO A 5 -27.45 -5.87 75.46
N ILE A 6 -27.79 -4.60 75.68
CA ILE A 6 -27.00 -3.46 76.23
C ILE A 6 -25.51 -3.29 75.82
N LYS A 7 -25.14 -2.14 75.22
CA LYS A 7 -24.38 -1.03 75.86
C LYS A 7 -24.19 0.19 74.95
N VAL A 8 -24.64 1.33 75.48
CA VAL A 8 -24.35 2.72 75.09
C VAL A 8 -22.88 3.03 75.41
N PHE A 9 -22.19 3.85 74.60
CA PHE A 9 -21.46 5.06 75.05
C PHE A 9 -20.89 5.84 73.84
N THR A 10 -21.34 7.07 73.71
CA THR A 10 -20.76 8.13 72.89
C THR A 10 -19.53 8.73 73.59
N ALA A 11 -18.39 8.86 72.90
CA ALA A 11 -17.41 9.95 73.12
C ALA A 11 -16.34 10.00 72.01
N ALA A 12 -16.38 11.09 71.23
CA ALA A 12 -15.30 11.90 70.65
C ALA A 12 -14.10 11.29 69.85
N PRO A 13 -13.54 12.06 68.88
CA PRO A 13 -12.61 11.58 67.86
C PRO A 13 -11.14 11.69 68.29
N CYS A 14 -10.29 10.80 67.78
CA CYS A 14 -8.85 11.04 67.77
C CYS A 14 -8.26 10.65 66.41
N CYS A 15 -7.70 11.65 65.73
CA CYS A 15 -6.98 11.53 64.47
C CYS A 15 -5.65 10.81 64.69
N THR A 16 -5.30 9.83 63.84
CA THR A 16 -3.91 9.59 63.42
C THR A 16 -3.86 8.82 62.09
N SER A 17 -3.50 9.57 61.05
CA SER A 17 -2.60 9.21 59.93
C SER A 17 -2.71 7.82 59.28
N SER A 18 -3.45 7.76 58.17
CA SER A 18 -3.26 6.76 57.10
C SER A 18 -2.37 7.25 55.95
N THR A 19 -1.68 8.38 56.13
CA THR A 19 -0.71 8.95 55.18
C THR A 19 0.61 8.18 55.08
N VAL A 20 0.90 7.26 56.00
CA VAL A 20 2.24 6.63 56.11
C VAL A 20 2.47 5.50 55.09
N ALA A 21 1.43 4.95 54.46
CA ALA A 21 1.60 3.75 53.62
C ALA A 21 2.06 4.01 52.18
N VAL A 22 2.00 5.26 51.70
CA VAL A 22 2.42 5.60 50.32
C VAL A 22 3.89 6.03 50.27
N ASP A 23 4.42 6.61 51.35
CA ASP A 23 5.81 7.09 51.39
C ASP A 23 6.84 5.95 51.43
N THR A 24 6.48 4.79 51.99
CA THR A 24 7.43 3.68 52.18
C THR A 24 7.76 2.92 50.89
N ILE A 25 6.92 2.99 49.85
CA ILE A 25 7.18 2.31 48.56
C ILE A 25 8.15 3.12 47.69
N MET A 26 8.29 4.43 47.92
CA MET A 26 9.18 5.31 47.13
C MET A 26 10.65 5.29 47.59
N LEU A 27 10.94 4.73 48.77
CA LEU A 27 12.27 4.75 49.40
C LEU A 27 13.22 3.61 48.98
N GLY A 28 12.77 2.64 48.17
CA GLY A 28 13.59 1.49 47.77
C GLY A 28 14.62 1.75 46.65
N ILE A 29 14.59 2.93 46.01
CA ILE A 29 15.43 3.25 44.83
C ILE A 29 16.21 4.57 45.03
N GLY A 30 16.07 5.25 46.17
CA GLY A 30 16.88 6.44 46.50
C GLY A 30 16.62 7.68 45.62
N ILE A 31 15.57 7.69 44.80
CA ILE A 31 15.21 8.84 43.97
C ILE A 31 14.16 9.66 44.71
N SER A 32 14.51 10.88 45.07
CA SER A 32 13.60 11.85 45.70
C SER A 32 12.32 12.02 44.86
N PRO A 33 11.11 12.07 45.46
CA PRO A 33 9.86 12.35 44.76
C PRO A 33 9.92 13.65 43.94
N PHE A 34 10.73 14.61 44.40
CA PHE A 34 11.02 15.85 43.69
C PHE A 34 11.83 15.59 42.41
N ALA A 35 12.85 14.72 42.47
CA ALA A 35 13.64 14.35 41.30
C ALA A 35 12.79 13.61 40.24
N VAL A 36 11.86 12.73 40.67
CA VAL A 36 10.90 12.09 39.76
C VAL A 36 10.00 13.13 39.09
N SER A 37 9.48 14.08 39.87
CA SER A 37 8.60 15.15 39.36
C SER A 37 9.32 16.05 38.34
N VAL A 38 10.57 16.43 38.62
CA VAL A 38 11.40 17.24 37.71
C VAL A 38 11.66 16.50 36.39
N VAL A 39 11.98 15.20 36.44
CA VAL A 39 12.20 14.39 35.24
C VAL A 39 10.93 14.28 34.39
N LEU A 40 9.76 14.06 35.02
CA LEU A 40 8.48 13.98 34.32
C LEU A 40 8.10 15.31 33.66
N VAL A 41 8.30 16.43 34.35
CA VAL A 41 8.06 17.77 33.79
C VAL A 41 9.00 18.04 32.62
N ALA A 42 10.30 17.77 32.78
CA ALA A 42 11.29 17.94 31.71
C ALA A 42 10.96 17.05 30.49
N ALA A 43 10.61 15.78 30.69
CA ALA A 43 10.23 14.87 29.61
C ALA A 43 8.96 15.34 28.89
N THR A 44 7.97 15.85 29.63
CA THR A 44 6.73 16.39 29.07
C THR A 44 7.00 17.67 28.26
N LEU A 45 7.81 18.59 28.79
CA LEU A 45 8.22 19.81 28.07
C LEU A 45 9.02 19.47 26.81
N LEU A 46 9.94 18.50 26.88
CA LEU A 46 10.70 18.04 25.72
C LEU A 46 9.80 17.37 24.67
N TRP A 47 8.80 16.59 25.10
CA TRP A 47 7.79 16.02 24.21
C TRP A 47 6.94 17.09 23.54
N LEU A 48 6.47 18.09 24.30
CA LEU A 48 5.70 19.22 23.77
C LEU A 48 6.54 20.05 22.79
N LEU A 49 7.80 20.34 23.12
CA LEU A 49 8.74 21.04 22.25
C LEU A 49 8.99 20.25 20.96
N ARG A 50 9.22 18.93 21.07
CA ARG A 50 9.36 18.06 19.89
C ARG A 50 8.10 18.07 19.04
N ARG A 51 6.92 18.07 19.65
CA ARG A 51 5.63 18.13 18.93
C ARG A 51 5.45 19.47 18.22
N TYR A 52 5.84 20.57 18.87
CA TYR A 52 5.83 21.91 18.29
C TYR A 52 6.80 22.01 17.11
N LEU A 53 8.04 21.51 17.27
CA LEU A 53 9.06 21.50 16.23
C LEU A 53 8.72 20.56 15.05
N ALA A 54 8.01 19.45 15.30
CA ALA A 54 7.57 18.51 14.27
C ALA A 54 6.49 19.09 13.34
N GLY A 55 5.83 20.19 13.72
CA GLY A 55 4.85 20.87 12.88
C GLY A 55 3.52 20.10 12.70
N GLY A 56 2.74 20.53 11.72
CA GLY A 56 1.44 19.95 11.40
C GLY A 56 1.55 18.60 10.69
N CYS A 57 0.66 17.65 11.02
CA CYS A 57 0.53 16.38 10.32
C CYS A 57 -0.69 16.41 9.39
N CYS A 58 -0.60 15.78 8.22
CA CYS A 58 -1.75 15.59 7.35
C CYS A 58 -2.66 14.49 7.91
N TYR A 59 -3.84 14.90 8.42
CA TYR A 59 -4.89 13.97 8.88
C TYR A 59 -5.97 13.69 7.82
N SER A 60 -5.80 14.23 6.61
CA SER A 60 -6.77 14.05 5.53
C SER A 60 -6.93 12.57 5.21
N LYS A 61 -8.18 12.11 5.18
CA LYS A 61 -8.58 10.78 4.72
C LYS A 61 -8.95 10.77 3.23
N ALA A 62 -8.67 11.85 2.50
CA ALA A 62 -8.98 11.97 1.08
C ALA A 62 -8.40 10.79 0.29
N ARG A 63 -9.21 10.24 -0.60
CA ARG A 63 -8.83 9.11 -1.45
C ARG A 63 -8.17 9.64 -2.71
N LEU A 64 -7.31 8.83 -3.33
CA LEU A 64 -6.68 9.13 -4.61
C LEU A 64 -7.48 8.49 -5.77
N ASP A 65 -8.81 8.46 -5.62
CA ASP A 65 -9.66 7.88 -6.66
C ASP A 65 -9.48 8.69 -7.96
N GLY A 66 -9.10 8.02 -9.05
CA GLY A 66 -8.82 8.65 -10.34
C GLY A 66 -7.55 9.51 -10.42
N LYS A 67 -6.66 9.49 -9.41
CA LYS A 67 -5.47 10.36 -9.38
C LYS A 67 -4.17 9.57 -9.56
N THR A 68 -3.31 10.05 -10.46
CA THR A 68 -1.93 9.59 -10.62
C THR A 68 -1.00 10.58 -9.93
N VAL A 69 -0.09 10.11 -9.07
CA VAL A 69 0.87 10.97 -8.35
C VAL A 69 2.30 10.50 -8.62
N LEU A 70 3.13 11.38 -9.18
CA LEU A 70 4.57 11.15 -9.35
C LEU A 70 5.33 11.63 -8.11
N ILE A 71 6.18 10.77 -7.56
CA ILE A 71 6.98 11.08 -6.36
C ILE A 71 8.45 10.90 -6.70
N THR A 72 9.16 12.01 -6.87
CA THR A 72 10.61 12.01 -7.02
C THR A 72 11.28 11.75 -5.67
N GLY A 73 12.39 11.00 -5.66
CA GLY A 73 13.09 10.67 -4.41
C GLY A 73 12.32 9.68 -3.49
N GLY A 74 11.45 8.84 -4.06
CA GLY A 74 10.60 7.89 -3.32
C GLY A 74 11.33 6.74 -2.61
N ASN A 75 12.65 6.60 -2.77
CA ASN A 75 13.39 5.45 -2.24
C ASN A 75 13.73 5.58 -0.74
N THR A 76 13.90 6.81 -0.23
CA THR A 76 14.30 7.09 1.16
C THR A 76 13.58 8.30 1.74
N GLY A 77 13.70 8.50 3.05
CA GLY A 77 13.25 9.71 3.74
C GLY A 77 11.78 10.07 3.48
N ILE A 78 11.56 11.36 3.20
CA ILE A 78 10.23 11.95 3.05
C ILE A 78 9.49 11.38 1.83
N GLY A 79 10.20 11.18 0.71
CA GLY A 79 9.62 10.63 -0.51
C GLY A 79 9.09 9.21 -0.31
N LYS A 80 9.81 8.37 0.44
CA LYS A 80 9.38 7.00 0.77
C LYS A 80 8.10 6.98 1.60
N GLU A 81 8.02 7.78 2.65
CA GLU A 81 6.82 7.81 3.51
C GLU A 81 5.63 8.45 2.77
N THR A 82 5.88 9.43 1.90
CA THR A 82 4.86 10.00 1.00
C THR A 82 4.32 8.94 0.04
N ALA A 83 5.21 8.19 -0.62
CA ALA A 83 4.81 7.10 -1.51
C ALA A 83 4.03 6.01 -0.77
N ARG A 84 4.45 5.67 0.45
CA ARG A 84 3.76 4.70 1.29
C ARG A 84 2.35 5.15 1.67
N ASP A 85 2.16 6.41 2.06
CA ASP A 85 0.84 6.93 2.42
C ASP A 85 -0.10 7.00 1.21
N LEU A 86 0.40 7.51 0.09
CA LEU A 86 -0.38 7.62 -1.15
C LEU A 86 -0.73 6.26 -1.74
N ALA A 87 0.18 5.28 -1.73
CA ALA A 87 -0.10 3.91 -2.18
C ALA A 87 -1.20 3.23 -1.35
N ARG A 88 -1.29 3.52 -0.04
CA ARG A 88 -2.39 3.05 0.82
C ARG A 88 -3.75 3.63 0.41
N ARG A 89 -3.80 4.65 -0.43
CA ARG A 89 -5.03 5.29 -0.92
C ARG A 89 -5.42 4.84 -2.34
N GLY A 90 -4.68 3.90 -2.93
CA GLY A 90 -4.89 3.38 -4.29
C GLY A 90 -6.14 2.51 -4.48
N ILE A 91 -6.35 2.06 -5.72
CA ILE A 91 -7.59 1.45 -6.20
C ILE A 91 -7.38 -0.04 -6.55
N MET A 92 -8.29 -0.90 -6.08
CA MET A 92 -8.39 -2.32 -6.43
C MET A 92 -9.84 -2.78 -6.27
N MET A 93 -10.36 -3.51 -7.26
CA MET A 93 -11.72 -4.10 -7.26
C MET A 93 -12.82 -3.09 -6.87
N CYS A 94 -12.71 -1.84 -7.34
CA CYS A 94 -13.68 -0.78 -7.02
C CYS A 94 -15.04 -1.02 -7.69
N PRO A 95 -16.13 -0.36 -7.26
CA PRO A 95 -17.37 -0.26 -8.04
C PRO A 95 -17.13 0.27 -9.45
N GLU A 96 -18.14 0.16 -10.32
CA GLU A 96 -18.09 0.70 -11.67
C GLU A 96 -17.97 2.22 -11.59
N TRP A 97 -16.77 2.72 -11.87
CA TRP A 97 -16.41 4.13 -11.84
C TRP A 97 -15.66 4.49 -13.11
N GLN A 98 -15.64 5.78 -13.42
CA GLN A 98 -14.87 6.31 -14.54
C GLN A 98 -13.86 7.35 -14.05
N THR A 99 -12.71 7.43 -14.73
CA THR A 99 -11.76 8.53 -14.58
C THR A 99 -12.36 9.82 -15.11
N GLU A 100 -11.73 10.96 -14.84
CA GLU A 100 -12.14 12.27 -15.40
C GLU A 100 -12.14 12.24 -16.95
N ASP A 101 -11.23 11.48 -17.55
CA ASP A 101 -11.14 11.25 -19.00
C ASP A 101 -12.11 10.18 -19.55
N GLY A 102 -13.02 9.65 -18.70
CA GLY A 102 -14.05 8.70 -19.13
C GLY A 102 -13.59 7.24 -19.31
N PHE A 103 -12.41 6.87 -18.80
CA PHE A 103 -11.92 5.48 -18.79
C PHE A 103 -12.48 4.68 -17.63
N GLU A 104 -12.65 3.37 -17.81
CA GLU A 104 -12.92 2.47 -16.68
C GLU A 104 -11.84 2.66 -15.61
N MET A 105 -12.25 2.86 -14.36
CA MET A 105 -11.36 3.32 -13.29
C MET A 105 -10.10 2.46 -13.10
N GLN A 106 -10.22 1.14 -13.09
CA GLN A 106 -9.09 0.24 -12.85
C GLN A 106 -8.15 0.18 -14.05
N PHE A 107 -8.67 0.12 -15.27
CA PHE A 107 -7.89 0.14 -16.51
C PHE A 107 -7.22 1.50 -16.73
N GLY A 108 -7.97 2.58 -16.54
CA GLY A 108 -7.49 3.96 -16.64
C GLY A 108 -6.34 4.25 -15.66
N VAL A 109 -6.54 3.95 -14.38
CA VAL A 109 -5.54 4.27 -13.35
C VAL A 109 -4.37 3.27 -13.34
N ASN A 110 -4.64 1.95 -13.43
CA ASN A 110 -3.57 0.96 -13.27
C ASN A 110 -2.74 0.73 -14.55
N HIS A 111 -3.30 1.02 -15.73
CA HIS A 111 -2.65 0.79 -17.02
C HIS A 111 -2.50 2.07 -17.84
N LEU A 112 -3.57 2.73 -18.30
CA LEU A 112 -3.46 3.87 -19.24
C LEU A 112 -2.67 5.05 -18.67
N GLY A 113 -2.89 5.42 -17.41
CA GLY A 113 -2.12 6.47 -16.75
C GLY A 113 -0.63 6.12 -16.61
N HIS A 114 -0.31 4.84 -16.36
CA HIS A 114 1.07 4.37 -16.29
C HIS A 114 1.72 4.28 -17.68
N PHE A 115 0.95 3.89 -18.70
CA PHE A 115 1.36 3.86 -20.09
C PHE A 115 1.78 5.27 -20.55
N LEU A 116 0.89 6.24 -20.40
CA LEU A 116 1.16 7.65 -20.76
C LEU A 116 2.32 8.23 -19.96
N LEU A 117 2.35 8.02 -18.64
CA LEU A 117 3.46 8.48 -17.80
C LEU A 117 4.81 7.90 -18.27
N THR A 118 4.84 6.62 -18.62
CA THR A 118 6.07 5.96 -19.08
C THR A 118 6.52 6.53 -20.43
N ASP A 119 5.59 6.77 -21.34
CA ASP A 119 5.87 7.38 -22.65
C ASP A 119 6.44 8.80 -22.50
N LEU A 120 5.81 9.65 -21.69
CA LEU A 120 6.26 11.03 -21.41
C LEU A 120 7.65 11.09 -20.77
N LEU A 121 8.03 10.06 -19.99
CA LEU A 121 9.34 9.98 -19.34
C LEU A 121 10.38 9.23 -20.18
N LEU A 122 10.00 8.67 -21.34
CA LEU A 122 10.80 7.67 -22.03
C LEU A 122 12.13 8.25 -22.53
N ASP A 123 12.14 9.47 -23.05
CA ASP A 123 13.35 10.16 -23.50
C ASP A 123 14.35 10.39 -22.35
N LEU A 124 13.85 10.83 -21.19
CA LEU A 124 14.67 10.99 -20.00
C LEU A 124 15.24 9.66 -19.51
N ILE A 125 14.41 8.61 -19.48
CA ILE A 125 14.84 7.25 -19.09
C ILE A 125 15.92 6.73 -20.03
N LYS A 126 15.75 6.90 -21.34
CA LYS A 126 16.75 6.51 -22.36
C LYS A 126 18.08 7.25 -22.18
N SER A 127 18.04 8.52 -21.78
CA SER A 127 19.27 9.30 -21.51
C SER A 127 19.96 8.95 -20.18
N SER A 128 19.26 8.26 -19.27
CA SER A 128 19.72 7.98 -17.91
C SER A 128 20.23 6.54 -17.72
N THR A 129 20.72 5.90 -18.79
CA THR A 129 21.21 4.51 -18.71
C THR A 129 22.37 4.37 -17.72
N PRO A 130 22.42 3.30 -16.89
CA PRO A 130 21.47 2.19 -16.85
C PRO A 130 20.16 2.56 -16.14
N ALA A 131 19.02 2.19 -16.73
CA ALA A 131 17.69 2.50 -16.19
C ALA A 131 16.78 1.27 -16.17
N ARG A 132 15.83 1.23 -15.21
CA ARG A 132 14.91 0.11 -15.04
C ARG A 132 13.48 0.61 -14.86
N ILE A 133 12.56 0.05 -15.62
CA ILE A 133 11.12 0.27 -15.52
C ILE A 133 10.49 -0.99 -14.91
N ILE A 134 9.76 -0.84 -13.81
CA ILE A 134 9.19 -1.97 -13.08
C ILE A 134 7.69 -1.76 -12.93
N ASN A 135 6.92 -2.58 -13.65
CA ASN A 135 5.46 -2.50 -13.65
C ASN A 135 4.87 -3.46 -12.62
N VAL A 136 4.09 -2.94 -11.69
CA VAL A 136 3.43 -3.78 -10.67
C VAL A 136 2.16 -4.41 -11.24
N SER A 137 2.18 -5.73 -11.38
CA SER A 137 1.05 -6.59 -11.73
C SER A 137 0.48 -7.29 -10.48
N SER A 138 -0.18 -8.44 -10.65
CA SER A 138 -0.82 -9.22 -9.59
C SER A 138 -1.07 -10.64 -10.07
N LEU A 139 -1.22 -11.61 -9.15
CA LEU A 139 -1.75 -12.94 -9.47
C LEU A 139 -3.12 -12.88 -10.17
N ALA A 140 -3.89 -11.79 -10.00
CA ALA A 140 -5.14 -11.57 -10.72
C ALA A 140 -5.00 -11.61 -12.26
N HIS A 141 -3.82 -11.28 -12.81
CA HIS A 141 -3.58 -11.38 -14.25
C HIS A 141 -3.68 -12.84 -14.75
N ALA A 142 -3.39 -13.81 -13.89
CA ALA A 142 -3.33 -15.22 -14.28
C ALA A 142 -4.71 -15.80 -14.61
N TYR A 143 -5.77 -15.18 -14.06
CA TYR A 143 -7.16 -15.57 -14.24
C TYR A 143 -7.93 -14.64 -15.20
N ALA A 144 -7.22 -13.68 -15.81
CA ALA A 144 -7.83 -12.66 -16.64
C ALA A 144 -7.64 -12.93 -18.12
N LYS A 145 -8.51 -12.33 -18.93
CA LYS A 145 -8.39 -12.19 -20.38
C LYS A 145 -8.72 -10.76 -20.76
N MET A 146 -8.15 -10.28 -21.85
CA MET A 146 -8.50 -8.97 -22.39
C MET A 146 -9.89 -9.04 -23.03
N ASN A 147 -10.80 -8.15 -22.62
CA ASN A 147 -12.09 -7.97 -23.28
C ASN A 147 -11.92 -7.02 -24.46
N TRP A 148 -11.50 -7.56 -25.61
CA TRP A 148 -11.18 -6.74 -26.77
C TRP A 148 -12.36 -5.99 -27.38
N ASP A 149 -13.57 -6.53 -27.26
CA ASP A 149 -14.79 -5.92 -27.82
C ASP A 149 -15.37 -4.84 -26.91
N ASP A 150 -14.93 -4.79 -25.65
CA ASP A 150 -15.38 -3.83 -24.65
C ASP A 150 -14.33 -3.70 -23.53
N ILE A 151 -13.17 -3.15 -23.87
CA ILE A 151 -12.03 -3.02 -22.96
C ILE A 151 -12.36 -2.13 -21.74
N GLN A 152 -13.34 -1.25 -21.91
CA GLN A 152 -13.85 -0.32 -20.88
C GLN A 152 -14.97 -0.93 -20.03
N MET A 153 -15.36 -2.19 -20.30
CA MET A 153 -16.41 -2.95 -19.58
C MET A 153 -17.76 -2.22 -19.46
N ARG A 154 -18.19 -1.50 -20.50
CA ARG A 154 -19.45 -0.73 -20.54
C ARG A 154 -20.70 -1.61 -20.62
N LYS A 155 -20.58 -2.85 -21.12
CA LYS A 155 -21.72 -3.78 -21.33
C LYS A 155 -21.97 -4.72 -20.14
N GLY A 156 -21.14 -4.63 -19.09
CA GLY A 156 -21.27 -5.47 -17.91
C GLY A 156 -20.01 -5.43 -17.04
N TYR A 157 -20.01 -4.57 -16.02
CA TYR A 157 -18.84 -4.41 -15.16
C TYR A 157 -18.74 -5.51 -14.10
N ASN A 158 -17.60 -6.21 -14.09
CA ASN A 158 -17.21 -7.10 -13.00
C ASN A 158 -15.90 -6.61 -12.38
N LYS A 159 -15.95 -6.33 -11.08
CA LYS A 159 -14.83 -5.77 -10.30
C LYS A 159 -13.53 -6.59 -10.41
N ARG A 160 -13.66 -7.92 -10.40
CA ARG A 160 -12.52 -8.84 -10.42
C ARG A 160 -11.95 -8.94 -11.83
N ASP A 161 -12.83 -9.01 -12.83
CA ASP A 161 -12.43 -9.10 -14.22
C ASP A 161 -11.75 -7.79 -14.67
N ALA A 162 -12.31 -6.63 -14.30
CA ALA A 162 -11.69 -5.31 -14.57
C ALA A 162 -10.31 -5.19 -13.92
N TYR A 163 -10.19 -5.60 -12.64
CA TYR A 163 -8.90 -5.59 -11.96
C TYR A 163 -7.90 -6.54 -12.63
N GLY A 164 -8.31 -7.78 -12.89
CA GLY A 164 -7.50 -8.80 -13.54
C GLY A 164 -7.03 -8.34 -14.93
N GLN A 165 -7.92 -7.77 -15.73
CA GLN A 165 -7.62 -7.18 -17.04
C GLN A 165 -6.58 -6.07 -16.91
N SER A 166 -6.74 -5.14 -15.96
CA SER A 166 -5.75 -4.07 -15.74
C SER A 166 -4.36 -4.61 -15.35
N LYS A 167 -4.31 -5.75 -14.63
CA LYS A 167 -3.04 -6.37 -14.24
C LYS A 167 -2.43 -7.26 -15.32
N LEU A 168 -3.26 -7.84 -16.20
CA LEU A 168 -2.82 -8.48 -17.43
C LEU A 168 -2.24 -7.46 -18.41
N ALA A 169 -2.90 -6.32 -18.55
CA ALA A 169 -2.43 -5.20 -19.37
C ALA A 169 -1.01 -4.75 -18.96
N ASN A 170 -0.70 -4.68 -17.65
CA ASN A 170 0.65 -4.36 -17.18
C ASN A 170 1.73 -5.38 -17.61
N VAL A 171 1.39 -6.67 -17.70
CA VAL A 171 2.34 -7.71 -18.16
C VAL A 171 2.54 -7.63 -19.67
N LEU A 172 1.46 -7.47 -20.43
CA LEU A 172 1.50 -7.27 -21.88
C LEU A 172 2.28 -6.00 -22.25
N PHE A 173 2.01 -4.89 -21.55
CA PHE A 173 2.73 -3.62 -21.68
C PHE A 173 4.23 -3.79 -21.44
N THR A 174 4.61 -4.51 -20.37
CA THR A 174 6.01 -4.80 -20.06
C THR A 174 6.71 -5.51 -21.20
N ARG A 175 6.08 -6.55 -21.77
CA ARG A 175 6.63 -7.32 -22.89
C ARG A 175 6.83 -6.46 -24.12
N GLU A 176 5.80 -5.69 -24.49
CA GLU A 176 5.84 -4.86 -25.68
C GLU A 176 6.83 -3.69 -25.54
N LEU A 177 6.84 -3.01 -24.38
CA LEU A 177 7.79 -1.95 -24.10
C LEU A 177 9.23 -2.46 -24.15
N SER A 178 9.50 -3.63 -23.54
CA SER A 178 10.81 -4.30 -23.62
C SER A 178 11.21 -4.58 -25.07
N ARG A 179 10.30 -5.16 -25.86
CA ARG A 179 10.53 -5.48 -27.27
C ARG A 179 10.84 -4.24 -28.11
N ARG A 180 10.14 -3.13 -27.87
CA ARG A 180 10.38 -1.84 -28.54
C ARG A 180 11.70 -1.21 -28.12
N LEU A 181 11.96 -1.12 -26.80
CA LEU A 181 13.18 -0.48 -26.28
C LEU A 181 14.46 -1.19 -26.72
N ARG A 182 14.48 -2.53 -26.73
CA ARG A 182 15.64 -3.31 -27.20
C ARG A 182 16.10 -2.96 -28.63
N LYS A 183 15.23 -2.36 -29.45
CA LYS A 183 15.56 -1.94 -30.82
C LYS A 183 16.16 -0.55 -30.91
N ILE A 184 16.01 0.28 -29.87
CA ILE A 184 16.34 1.71 -29.91
C ILE A 184 17.35 2.14 -28.86
N VAL A 185 17.49 1.41 -27.74
CA VAL A 185 18.40 1.75 -26.64
C VAL A 185 18.92 0.49 -25.95
N SER A 186 20.21 0.48 -25.59
CA SER A 186 20.80 -0.53 -24.70
C SER A 186 20.84 -0.02 -23.26
N GLY A 187 20.74 -0.92 -22.28
CA GLY A 187 20.87 -0.56 -20.86
C GLY A 187 19.60 -0.01 -20.20
N VAL A 188 18.46 -0.06 -20.90
CA VAL A 188 17.14 0.13 -20.29
C VAL A 188 16.43 -1.22 -20.21
N THR A 189 16.04 -1.65 -19.02
CA THR A 189 15.26 -2.87 -18.83
C THR A 189 13.86 -2.57 -18.33
N VAL A 190 12.91 -3.42 -18.73
CA VAL A 190 11.51 -3.37 -18.34
C VAL A 190 11.09 -4.74 -17.84
N ASN A 191 10.54 -4.84 -16.62
CA ASN A 191 10.02 -6.10 -16.07
C ASN A 191 8.72 -5.88 -15.30
N ALA A 192 7.91 -6.93 -15.19
CA ALA A 192 6.68 -6.93 -14.42
C ALA A 192 6.88 -7.71 -13.11
N VAL A 193 6.21 -7.29 -12.03
CA VAL A 193 6.33 -7.94 -10.72
C VAL A 193 4.98 -8.22 -10.09
N HIS A 194 4.89 -9.32 -9.35
CA HIS A 194 3.82 -9.60 -8.41
C HIS A 194 4.34 -9.48 -6.97
N PRO A 195 3.68 -8.67 -6.11
CA PRO A 195 4.12 -8.47 -4.73
C PRO A 195 3.69 -9.60 -3.76
N GLY A 196 2.97 -10.62 -4.21
CA GLY A 196 2.30 -11.58 -3.32
C GLY A 196 0.93 -11.09 -2.83
N VAL A 197 0.32 -11.86 -1.94
CA VAL A 197 -0.92 -11.45 -1.24
C VAL A 197 -0.53 -10.62 -0.02
N VAL A 198 -0.54 -9.29 -0.18
CA VAL A 198 -0.11 -8.35 0.85
C VAL A 198 -1.32 -7.82 1.62
N ALA A 199 -1.26 -7.87 2.95
CA ALA A 199 -2.24 -7.22 3.82
C ALA A 199 -2.12 -5.69 3.69
N THR A 200 -2.87 -5.13 2.74
CA THR A 200 -2.98 -3.70 2.49
C THR A 200 -4.43 -3.28 2.50
N GLU A 201 -4.67 -1.97 2.63
CA GLU A 201 -6.00 -1.39 2.52
C GLU A 201 -6.58 -1.49 1.09
N LEU A 202 -5.86 -2.05 0.11
CA LEU A 202 -6.37 -2.25 -1.26
C LEU A 202 -7.55 -3.23 -1.32
N SER A 203 -7.67 -4.14 -0.36
CA SER A 203 -8.76 -5.13 -0.31
C SER A 203 -10.12 -4.56 0.10
N ARG A 204 -10.21 -3.25 0.42
CA ARG A 204 -11.42 -2.63 1.00
C ARG A 204 -12.69 -2.75 0.16
N HIS A 205 -12.55 -2.93 -1.16
CA HIS A 205 -13.68 -3.03 -2.10
C HIS A 205 -13.97 -4.46 -2.57
N VAL A 206 -13.18 -5.44 -2.11
CA VAL A 206 -13.33 -6.86 -2.43
C VAL A 206 -14.69 -7.40 -1.95
N MET A 207 -15.25 -6.81 -0.90
CA MET A 207 -16.54 -7.20 -0.33
C MET A 207 -17.51 -6.03 -0.22
N LYS A 208 -18.82 -6.32 -0.29
CA LYS A 208 -19.86 -5.31 -0.05
C LYS A 208 -19.81 -4.84 1.41
N PRO A 209 -19.73 -3.52 1.69
CA PRO A 209 -19.84 -2.98 3.04
C PRO A 209 -21.11 -3.48 3.72
N GLY A 210 -20.99 -4.05 4.93
CA GLY A 210 -22.13 -4.55 5.71
C GLY A 210 -22.54 -6.01 5.44
N SER A 211 -21.93 -6.69 4.47
CA SER A 211 -22.17 -8.12 4.25
C SER A 211 -21.65 -8.98 5.41
N LEU A 212 -22.30 -10.13 5.68
CA LEU A 212 -21.86 -11.08 6.71
C LEU A 212 -20.39 -11.51 6.50
N ALA A 213 -20.01 -11.69 5.23
CA ALA A 213 -18.63 -12.01 4.84
C ALA A 213 -17.65 -10.87 5.16
N SER A 214 -18.02 -9.60 4.95
CA SER A 214 -17.18 -8.46 5.35
C SER A 214 -16.98 -8.35 6.86
N ARG A 215 -18.00 -8.73 7.65
CA ARG A 215 -17.93 -8.80 9.11
C ARG A 215 -17.02 -9.94 9.57
N LEU A 216 -17.14 -11.12 8.97
CA LEU A 216 -16.29 -12.28 9.25
C LEU A 216 -14.82 -12.03 8.89
N ILE A 217 -14.53 -11.42 7.73
CA ILE A 217 -13.16 -11.03 7.36
C ILE A 217 -12.60 -9.92 8.25
N SER A 218 -13.44 -9.01 8.75
CA SER A 218 -13.00 -8.02 9.73
C SER A 218 -12.57 -8.68 11.05
N LEU A 219 -13.17 -9.82 11.40
CA LEU A 219 -12.76 -10.63 12.55
C LEU A 219 -11.42 -11.35 12.30
N ILE A 220 -11.12 -11.74 11.05
CA ILE A 220 -9.82 -12.36 10.69
C ILE A 220 -8.64 -11.45 11.07
N ARG A 221 -8.81 -10.12 11.06
CA ARG A 221 -7.81 -9.14 11.52
C ARG A 221 -7.39 -9.34 12.99
N TYR A 222 -8.26 -9.91 13.82
CA TYR A 222 -8.01 -10.22 15.23
C TYR A 222 -7.63 -11.69 15.45
N THR A 223 -7.47 -12.47 14.38
CA THR A 223 -7.06 -13.88 14.46
C THR A 223 -5.61 -14.05 13.98
N PRO A 224 -4.91 -15.13 14.38
CA PRO A 224 -3.57 -15.45 13.88
C PRO A 224 -3.49 -15.62 12.36
N LEU A 225 -4.63 -15.85 11.67
CA LEU A 225 -4.69 -15.97 10.20
C LEU A 225 -4.20 -14.71 9.47
N VAL A 226 -4.21 -13.53 10.10
CA VAL A 226 -3.64 -12.31 9.49
C VAL A 226 -2.13 -12.43 9.22
N TRP A 227 -1.43 -13.32 9.95
CA TRP A 227 0.01 -13.58 9.80
C TRP A 227 0.34 -14.41 8.54
N VAL A 228 -0.67 -14.97 7.85
CA VAL A 228 -0.49 -15.67 6.56
C VAL A 228 -0.27 -14.68 5.41
N PHE A 229 -0.69 -13.43 5.56
CA PHE A 229 -0.51 -12.40 4.54
C PHE A 229 0.84 -11.69 4.67
N LYS A 230 1.45 -11.35 3.53
CA LYS A 230 2.68 -10.54 3.52
C LYS A 230 2.39 -9.14 4.08
N ASN A 231 3.32 -8.59 4.85
CA ASN A 231 3.30 -7.17 5.19
C ASN A 231 3.85 -6.31 4.01
N PRO A 232 3.68 -4.98 4.00
CA PRO A 232 4.15 -4.13 2.90
C PRO A 232 5.66 -4.23 2.61
N VAL A 233 6.49 -4.45 3.64
CA VAL A 233 7.94 -4.61 3.47
C VAL A 233 8.24 -5.91 2.73
N GLN A 234 7.59 -7.01 3.10
CA GLN A 234 7.69 -8.30 2.41
C GLN A 234 7.12 -8.24 0.99
N GLY A 235 6.03 -7.50 0.78
CA GLY A 235 5.43 -7.30 -0.54
C GLY A 235 6.31 -6.51 -1.52
N ALA A 236 7.12 -5.59 -1.00
CA ALA A 236 8.03 -4.78 -1.80
C ALA A 236 9.27 -5.55 -2.30
N GLN A 237 9.60 -6.71 -1.71
CA GLN A 237 10.87 -7.40 -1.95
C GLN A 237 11.12 -7.71 -3.43
N THR A 238 10.13 -8.26 -4.15
CA THR A 238 10.28 -8.55 -5.58
C THR A 238 10.53 -7.29 -6.41
N THR A 239 9.89 -6.18 -6.05
CA THR A 239 10.07 -4.88 -6.73
C THR A 239 11.48 -4.36 -6.49
N ILE A 240 11.93 -4.39 -5.23
CA ILE A 240 13.29 -3.98 -4.83
C ILE A 240 14.33 -4.84 -5.54
N HIS A 241 14.15 -6.16 -5.54
CA HIS A 241 15.03 -7.10 -6.24
C HIS A 241 15.18 -6.71 -7.71
N CYS A 242 14.07 -6.51 -8.43
CA CYS A 242 14.11 -6.07 -9.83
C CYS A 242 14.77 -4.69 -10.00
N ALA A 243 14.65 -3.80 -9.02
CA ALA A 243 15.21 -2.45 -9.07
C ALA A 243 16.71 -2.40 -8.84
N VAL A 244 17.26 -3.23 -7.95
CA VAL A 244 18.64 -3.03 -7.46
C VAL A 244 19.59 -4.18 -7.76
N THR A 245 19.10 -5.40 -8.05
CA THR A 245 19.95 -6.58 -8.24
C THR A 245 20.83 -6.42 -9.49
N PRO A 246 22.17 -6.42 -9.39
CA PRO A 246 23.08 -6.23 -10.52
C PRO A 246 22.93 -7.28 -11.63
N GLU A 247 22.64 -8.52 -11.25
CA GLU A 247 22.46 -9.65 -12.16
C GLU A 247 21.28 -9.45 -13.12
N LEU A 248 20.35 -8.55 -12.79
CA LEU A 248 19.18 -8.23 -13.60
C LEU A 248 19.39 -7.03 -14.55
N LEU A 249 20.61 -6.47 -14.63
CA LEU A 249 20.92 -5.33 -15.51
C LEU A 249 20.58 -5.57 -16.99
N ASN A 250 20.66 -6.82 -17.45
CA ASN A 250 20.36 -7.20 -18.84
C ASN A 250 19.08 -8.04 -18.98
N THR A 251 18.32 -8.18 -17.89
CA THR A 251 17.08 -8.98 -17.88
C THR A 251 15.89 -8.09 -18.15
N SER A 252 15.17 -8.32 -19.25
CA SER A 252 14.00 -7.52 -19.62
C SER A 252 12.92 -8.35 -20.31
N GLY A 253 11.67 -7.94 -20.08
CA GLY A 253 10.46 -8.54 -20.65
C GLY A 253 9.91 -9.69 -19.81
N LEU A 254 10.45 -9.89 -18.60
CA LEU A 254 10.08 -10.99 -17.73
C LEU A 254 9.04 -10.57 -16.67
N TYR A 255 8.39 -11.58 -16.11
CA TYR A 255 7.50 -11.48 -14.97
C TYR A 255 8.17 -12.12 -13.75
N PHE A 256 8.12 -11.44 -12.60
CA PHE A 256 8.75 -11.90 -11.36
C PHE A 256 7.74 -12.08 -10.24
N SER A 257 7.95 -13.11 -9.41
CA SER A 257 7.32 -13.27 -8.10
C SER A 257 8.35 -13.86 -7.14
N ASP A 258 8.26 -13.48 -5.87
CA ASP A 258 9.12 -14.01 -4.81
C ASP A 258 10.62 -13.90 -5.15
N CYS A 259 11.00 -12.73 -5.67
CA CYS A 259 12.38 -12.42 -6.11
C CYS A 259 12.97 -13.40 -7.13
N ALA A 260 12.12 -14.06 -7.93
CA ALA A 260 12.55 -14.97 -8.99
C ALA A 260 11.69 -14.79 -10.25
N PRO A 261 12.25 -15.05 -11.45
CA PRO A 261 11.45 -15.15 -12.67
C PRO A 261 10.36 -16.21 -12.52
N LYS A 262 9.17 -15.90 -13.01
CA LYS A 262 8.03 -16.83 -13.09
C LYS A 262 7.38 -16.72 -14.45
N GLU A 263 6.84 -17.83 -14.92
CA GLU A 263 6.02 -17.82 -16.12
C GLU A 263 4.66 -17.18 -15.82
N PRO A 264 4.23 -16.16 -16.58
CA PRO A 264 2.91 -15.56 -16.43
C PRO A 264 1.84 -16.43 -17.12
N SER A 265 0.57 -16.00 -17.14
CA SER A 265 -0.47 -16.74 -17.88
C SER A 265 -0.20 -16.80 -19.38
N GLN A 266 -0.78 -17.79 -20.06
CA GLN A 266 -0.70 -17.93 -21.52
C GLN A 266 -1.20 -16.67 -22.25
N HIS A 267 -2.27 -16.04 -21.76
CA HIS A 267 -2.75 -14.76 -22.29
C HIS A 267 -1.74 -13.62 -22.14
N ALA A 268 -0.84 -13.68 -21.15
CA ALA A 268 0.20 -12.69 -20.96
C ALA A 268 1.43 -12.93 -21.83
N LEU A 269 1.55 -14.10 -22.47
CA LEU A 269 2.63 -14.45 -23.40
C LEU A 269 2.29 -14.18 -24.87
N ASP A 270 1.07 -13.72 -25.14
CA ASP A 270 0.58 -13.39 -26.48
C ASP A 270 1.14 -12.04 -26.96
N ASP A 271 2.08 -12.08 -27.90
CA ASP A 271 2.73 -10.89 -28.45
C ASP A 271 1.81 -10.09 -29.39
N ASP A 272 0.79 -10.73 -29.99
CA ASP A 272 -0.20 -10.04 -30.83
C ASP A 272 -1.16 -9.25 -29.96
N ALA A 273 -1.60 -9.85 -28.84
CA ALA A 273 -2.32 -9.14 -27.80
C ALA A 273 -1.53 -7.96 -27.23
N ALA A 274 -0.22 -8.14 -27.00
CA ALA A 274 0.63 -7.07 -26.48
C ALA A 274 0.74 -5.89 -27.47
N ARG A 275 0.92 -6.17 -28.76
CA ARG A 275 0.91 -5.15 -29.82
C ARG A 275 -0.44 -4.46 -29.93
N ARG A 276 -1.53 -5.23 -29.98
CA ARG A 276 -2.90 -4.68 -30.05
C ARG A 276 -3.21 -3.77 -28.86
N LEU A 277 -2.85 -4.19 -27.65
CA LEU A 277 -3.03 -3.39 -26.44
C LEU A 277 -2.23 -2.09 -26.51
N TRP A 278 -0.99 -2.14 -27.00
CA TRP A 278 -0.17 -0.95 -27.17
C TRP A 278 -0.85 0.05 -28.10
N ASP A 279 -1.22 -0.39 -29.31
CA ASP A 279 -1.81 0.49 -30.32
C ASP A 279 -3.13 1.11 -29.82
N MET A 280 -3.99 0.31 -29.17
CA MET A 280 -5.19 0.83 -28.50
C MET A 280 -4.85 1.82 -27.38
N SER A 281 -3.81 1.57 -26.59
CA SER A 281 -3.42 2.47 -25.50
C SER A 281 -2.95 3.82 -26.03
N VAL A 282 -2.14 3.83 -27.10
CA VAL A 282 -1.70 5.07 -27.80
C VAL A 282 -2.91 5.88 -28.27
N GLU A 283 -3.87 5.23 -28.93
CA GLU A 283 -5.12 5.88 -29.38
C GLU A 283 -5.90 6.45 -28.20
N MET A 284 -6.11 5.64 -27.15
CA MET A 284 -6.89 6.03 -25.98
C MET A 284 -6.27 7.21 -25.23
N VAL A 285 -4.95 7.30 -25.14
CA VAL A 285 -4.26 8.41 -24.45
C VAL A 285 -3.91 9.59 -25.37
N GLY A 286 -4.31 9.55 -26.65
CA GLY A 286 -4.13 10.66 -27.59
C GLY A 286 -2.69 10.91 -28.02
N LEU A 287 -1.89 9.85 -28.17
CA LEU A 287 -0.50 9.93 -28.64
C LEU A 287 -0.35 9.73 -30.17
N ILE A 288 -1.47 9.74 -30.91
CA ILE A 288 -1.55 9.73 -32.38
C ILE A 288 -2.02 11.06 -32.93
#